data_AF-A0A2N5K4Z7-F1
#
_entry.id   AF-A0A2N5K4Z7-F1
#
_cell.length_a   1.000
_cell.length_b   1.000
_cell.length_c   1.000
_cell.angle_alpha   90.00
_cell.angle_beta   90.00
_cell.angle_gamma   90.00
#
_symmetry.space_group_name_H-M   'P 1'
#
loop_
_entity.id
_entity.type
_entity.pdbx_description
1 polymer ?
#
loop_
_entity_poly.entity_id
_entity_poly.type
_entity_poly.pdbx_seq_one_letter_code
_entity_poly.pdbx_strand_id
1 'polypeptide(L)'
;MVGILMLWIVTGITGGYVTATLFGTSGDTASLPPPNPTLSNPELSSLQQPNETLISERETPTPTRRTSILGASDGTPAAPPTQVEVTPDTTPSPIPPSALPLASTTAVQDQPPVATTAPDRFVEATFNSDTGEWIVERTPTWSAKYVDGKYRLVLDGQPSIGFSSAIDTDSYDVSADVAVSKGAAGLTFLGVEPASFFRFLIRPDGTYTVQMYDQATGTHTDVIEWIATAALTVGDGVSNHLQVTRRGATVQLLANGQLLTDFSIPPGNVRSHYGVVLAAQDGQGEASFDNLIGERFAR
;
A
#
# COMPACT_ATOMS: atom_id res chain seq x y z
N MET A 1 -16.72 20.11 -1.56
CA MET A 1 -15.43 20.00 -2.30
C MET A 1 -15.55 18.80 -3.22
N VAL A 2 -15.39 18.98 -4.53
CA VAL A 2 -15.34 17.85 -5.47
C VAL A 2 -13.90 17.35 -5.46
N GLY A 3 -13.65 16.18 -4.87
CA GLY A 3 -12.35 15.52 -4.95
C GLY A 3 -12.13 15.04 -6.39
N ILE A 4 -11.03 15.45 -7.01
CA ILE A 4 -10.64 14.92 -8.32
C ILE A 4 -9.97 13.57 -8.05
N LEU A 5 -10.65 12.48 -8.40
CA LEU A 5 -10.06 11.16 -8.45
C LEU A 5 -9.11 11.11 -9.65
N MET A 6 -7.81 10.98 -9.40
CA MET A 6 -6.83 10.83 -10.47
C MET A 6 -6.60 9.35 -10.77
N LEU A 7 -7.00 8.93 -11.98
CA LEU A 7 -6.66 7.64 -12.56
C LEU A 7 -5.33 7.75 -13.31
N TRP A 8 -4.38 6.87 -13.02
CA TRP A 8 -3.12 6.79 -13.76
C TRP A 8 -2.84 5.34 -14.17
N ILE A 9 -2.80 5.10 -15.48
CA ILE A 9 -2.49 3.79 -16.05
C ILE A 9 -1.09 3.86 -16.67
N VAL A 10 -0.19 2.98 -16.22
CA VAL A 10 1.10 2.77 -16.88
C VAL A 10 0.97 1.56 -17.79
N THR A 11 0.77 1.78 -19.08
CA THR A 11 0.89 0.74 -20.11
C THR A 11 2.35 0.52 -20.48
N GLY A 12 2.75 -0.75 -20.61
CA GLY A 12 4.14 -1.23 -20.60
C GLY A 12 5.12 -0.55 -21.56
N ILE A 13 6.40 -0.69 -21.19
CA ILE A 13 7.56 -0.16 -21.92
C ILE A 13 7.99 -1.16 -22.99
N THR A 14 7.76 -0.81 -24.25
CA THR A 14 8.58 -1.28 -25.36
C THR A 14 8.88 -0.09 -26.27
N GLY A 15 10.06 0.50 -26.14
CA GLY A 15 10.55 1.55 -27.05
C GLY A 15 10.15 3.00 -26.70
N GLY A 16 10.80 3.55 -25.67
CA GLY A 16 11.27 4.95 -25.69
C GLY A 16 10.28 6.12 -25.58
N TYR A 17 8.96 5.92 -25.53
CA TYR A 17 8.01 7.01 -25.30
C TYR A 17 6.88 6.59 -24.36
N VAL A 18 6.72 7.31 -23.25
CA VAL A 18 5.57 7.19 -22.34
C VAL A 18 4.52 8.21 -22.79
N THR A 19 3.35 7.74 -23.21
CA THR A 19 2.19 8.60 -23.44
C THR A 19 1.30 8.54 -22.21
N ALA A 20 1.20 9.65 -21.47
CA ALA A 20 0.22 9.78 -20.40
C ALA A 20 -1.09 10.28 -21.01
N THR A 21 -2.15 9.48 -20.95
CA THR A 21 -3.49 9.93 -21.33
C THR A 21 -4.24 10.37 -20.08
N LEU A 22 -4.48 11.67 -19.97
CA LEU A 22 -5.28 12.26 -18.91
C LEU A 22 -6.76 12.20 -19.33
N PHE A 23 -7.57 11.40 -18.64
CA PHE A 23 -9.02 11.43 -18.82
C PHE A 23 -9.63 12.40 -17.79
N GLY A 24 -9.94 13.61 -18.23
CA GLY A 24 -10.75 14.56 -17.46
C GLY A 24 -12.21 14.46 -17.87
N THR A 25 -13.11 14.16 -16.95
CA THR A 25 -14.55 14.31 -17.14
C THR A 25 -14.96 15.73 -16.72
N SER A 26 -14.79 16.70 -17.62
CA SER A 26 -15.40 18.02 -17.45
C SER A 26 -16.87 17.94 -17.87
N GLY A 27 -17.77 17.88 -16.90
CA GLY A 27 -19.18 18.16 -17.10
C GLY A 27 -19.39 19.67 -17.25
N ASP A 28 -19.41 20.16 -18.48
CA ASP A 28 -19.78 21.54 -18.79
C ASP A 28 -20.86 21.54 -19.87
N THR A 29 -22.06 21.95 -19.49
CA THR A 29 -23.21 22.10 -20.38
C THR A 29 -23.13 23.44 -21.09
N ALA A 30 -22.70 23.47 -22.36
CA ALA A 30 -22.90 24.62 -23.22
C ALA A 30 -22.95 24.26 -24.73
N SER A 31 -24.14 24.50 -25.30
CA SER A 31 -24.46 24.92 -26.67
C SER A 31 -23.70 24.32 -27.88
N LEU A 32 -24.45 23.59 -28.71
CA LEU A 32 -24.04 23.10 -30.04
C LEU A 32 -23.75 24.25 -31.04
N PRO A 33 -22.66 24.16 -31.83
CA PRO A 33 -22.54 24.85 -33.11
C PRO A 33 -22.78 23.89 -34.31
N PRO A 34 -23.11 24.44 -35.50
CA PRO A 34 -23.67 23.71 -36.64
C PRO A 34 -22.66 22.84 -37.42
N PRO A 35 -23.14 21.94 -38.31
CA PRO A 35 -22.29 20.93 -38.95
C PRO A 35 -21.54 21.44 -40.19
N ASN A 36 -20.26 21.03 -40.26
CA ASN A 36 -19.43 20.71 -41.43
C ASN A 36 -18.99 21.85 -42.39
N PRO A 37 -17.78 21.74 -42.99
CA PRO A 37 -17.61 20.85 -44.14
C PRO A 37 -16.29 20.05 -44.21
N THR A 38 -16.46 18.82 -44.69
CA THR A 38 -15.65 18.08 -45.67
C THR A 38 -14.22 18.57 -45.94
N LEU A 39 -13.23 17.79 -45.48
CA LEU A 39 -11.91 17.73 -46.10
C LEU A 39 -11.61 16.29 -46.53
N SER A 40 -11.31 16.19 -47.82
CA SER A 40 -11.01 14.96 -48.54
C SER A 40 -9.51 14.62 -48.47
N ASN A 41 -9.24 13.31 -48.34
CA ASN A 41 -8.10 12.54 -48.89
C ASN A 41 -6.66 12.81 -48.33
N PRO A 42 -5.68 11.90 -48.55
CA PRO A 42 -5.73 10.55 -49.18
C PRO A 42 -5.00 9.42 -48.41
N GLU A 43 -5.17 8.20 -48.92
CA GLU A 43 -4.26 7.03 -48.89
C GLU A 43 -3.19 6.92 -47.80
N LEU A 44 -3.32 5.88 -46.96
CA LEU A 44 -2.17 5.07 -46.54
C LEU A 44 -2.43 3.61 -46.89
N SER A 45 -1.85 3.23 -48.02
CA SER A 45 -1.70 1.88 -48.53
C SER A 45 -0.87 1.01 -47.58
N SER A 46 -1.32 -0.23 -47.42
CA SER A 46 -0.52 -1.46 -47.36
C SER A 46 0.83 -1.40 -46.62
N LEU A 47 0.85 -1.92 -45.38
CA LEU A 47 2.04 -2.61 -44.90
C LEU A 47 1.76 -4.12 -44.86
N GLN A 48 2.50 -4.75 -45.75
CA GLN A 48 2.56 -6.15 -46.09
C GLN A 48 3.13 -6.96 -44.93
N GLN A 49 2.43 -8.02 -44.53
CA GLN A 49 3.02 -9.11 -43.75
C GLN A 49 4.14 -9.78 -44.56
N PRO A 50 5.30 -10.07 -43.98
CA PRO A 50 6.17 -11.09 -44.53
C PRO A 50 5.70 -12.50 -44.10
N ASN A 51 5.51 -13.32 -45.14
CA ASN A 51 5.24 -14.74 -45.14
C ASN A 51 6.19 -15.58 -44.27
N GLU A 52 5.61 -16.63 -43.71
CA GLU A 52 6.29 -17.85 -43.25
C GLU A 52 6.93 -18.61 -44.43
N THR A 53 8.04 -19.31 -44.18
CA THR A 53 8.28 -20.71 -44.64
C THR A 53 9.47 -21.35 -43.91
N LEU A 54 9.14 -22.31 -43.03
CA LEU A 54 9.73 -23.63 -42.73
C LEU A 54 11.18 -24.00 -43.10
N ILE A 55 11.96 -24.40 -42.09
CA ILE A 55 12.76 -25.66 -41.97
C ILE A 55 13.24 -25.78 -40.50
N SER A 56 12.73 -26.70 -39.68
CA SER A 56 13.15 -28.10 -39.49
C SER A 56 14.64 -28.28 -39.19
N GLU A 57 15.02 -28.31 -37.91
CA GLU A 57 16.00 -29.27 -37.40
C GLU A 57 15.89 -29.41 -35.86
N ARG A 58 15.80 -30.67 -35.43
CA ARG A 58 15.84 -31.10 -34.04
C ARG A 58 17.29 -31.07 -33.56
N GLU A 59 17.59 -30.44 -32.44
CA GLU A 59 18.63 -30.94 -31.53
C GLU A 59 18.19 -30.80 -30.07
N THR A 60 18.11 -31.96 -29.43
CA THR A 60 17.85 -32.17 -28.01
C THR A 60 19.14 -31.93 -27.24
N PRO A 61 19.24 -31.00 -26.26
CA PRO A 61 20.36 -31.02 -25.34
C PRO A 61 20.15 -32.13 -24.30
N THR A 62 21.00 -33.15 -24.40
CA THR A 62 21.25 -34.21 -23.43
C THR A 62 21.47 -33.64 -22.01
N PRO A 63 20.82 -34.21 -20.96
CA PRO A 63 21.17 -33.85 -19.58
C PRO A 63 22.51 -34.47 -19.19
N THR A 64 23.54 -33.64 -19.05
CA THR A 64 24.83 -34.05 -18.48
C THR A 64 24.67 -34.27 -16.98
N ARG A 65 24.52 -35.55 -16.63
CA ARG A 65 24.71 -36.15 -15.31
C ARG A 65 26.04 -35.67 -14.71
N ARG A 66 26.02 -34.75 -13.75
CA ARG A 66 27.18 -34.47 -12.90
C ARG A 66 27.22 -35.46 -11.74
N THR A 67 28.32 -36.18 -11.74
CA THR A 67 28.79 -37.18 -10.79
C THR A 67 28.86 -36.63 -9.36
N SER A 68 28.23 -37.34 -8.43
CA SER A 68 28.48 -37.27 -7.00
C SER A 68 29.93 -37.63 -6.71
N ILE A 69 30.68 -36.71 -6.09
CA ILE A 69 31.98 -37.03 -5.48
C ILE A 69 31.78 -37.08 -3.98
N LEU A 70 31.93 -38.30 -3.43
CA LEU A 70 32.22 -38.56 -2.03
C LEU A 70 33.51 -37.81 -1.66
N GLY A 71 33.41 -36.87 -0.73
CA GLY A 71 34.53 -36.37 0.04
C GLY A 71 34.27 -36.68 1.51
N ALA A 72 34.93 -37.73 2.01
CA ALA A 72 35.06 -37.97 3.43
C ALA A 72 35.84 -36.81 4.06
N SER A 73 35.30 -36.20 5.11
CA SER A 73 36.07 -35.33 6.00
C SER A 73 35.96 -35.88 7.41
N ASP A 74 37.13 -36.13 7.95
CA ASP A 74 37.43 -36.76 9.22
C ASP A 74 36.75 -36.07 10.40
N GLY A 75 36.38 -36.91 11.37
CA GLY A 75 35.83 -36.50 12.63
C GLY A 75 36.79 -35.65 13.46
N THR A 76 36.24 -34.66 14.13
CA THR A 76 36.76 -34.14 15.38
C THR A 76 35.58 -34.08 16.36
N PRO A 77 35.58 -34.86 17.46
CA PRO A 77 34.55 -34.75 18.47
C PRO A 77 34.67 -33.39 19.16
N ALA A 78 33.65 -32.54 18.98
CA ALA A 78 33.50 -31.33 19.78
C ALA A 78 33.20 -31.73 21.24
N ALA A 79 33.98 -31.17 22.16
CA ALA A 79 33.83 -31.36 23.60
C ALA A 79 32.42 -30.95 24.09
N PRO A 80 31.87 -31.63 25.10
CA PRO A 80 30.58 -31.25 25.69
C PRO A 80 30.69 -29.88 26.38
N PRO A 81 29.64 -29.04 26.31
CA PRO A 81 29.63 -27.76 27.01
C PRO A 81 29.60 -27.99 28.53
N THR A 82 30.55 -27.37 29.23
CA THR A 82 30.56 -27.23 30.69
C THR A 82 29.31 -26.48 31.13
N GLN A 83 28.43 -27.18 31.83
CA GLN A 83 27.26 -26.61 32.50
C GLN A 83 27.75 -25.79 33.71
N VAL A 84 27.65 -24.46 33.60
CA VAL A 84 27.89 -23.56 34.75
C VAL A 84 26.63 -23.59 35.61
N GLU A 85 26.78 -24.17 36.80
CA GLU A 85 25.82 -24.18 37.89
C GLU A 85 25.64 -22.74 38.40
N VAL A 86 24.44 -22.18 38.19
CA VAL A 86 24.07 -20.86 38.70
C VAL A 86 23.37 -21.05 40.04
N THR A 87 24.06 -20.67 41.11
CA THR A 87 23.56 -20.66 42.50
C THR A 87 22.36 -19.72 42.62
N PRO A 88 21.24 -20.13 43.26
CA PRO A 88 20.17 -19.21 43.61
C PRO A 88 20.40 -18.72 45.04
N ASP A 89 20.81 -17.47 45.23
CA ASP A 89 20.58 -16.82 46.53
C ASP A 89 20.57 -15.30 46.39
N THR A 90 19.38 -14.71 46.45
CA THR A 90 19.18 -13.40 47.08
C THR A 90 17.74 -13.34 47.56
N THR A 91 17.59 -13.71 48.83
CA THR A 91 16.43 -13.39 49.67
C THR A 91 16.13 -11.88 49.59
N PRO A 92 14.92 -11.45 49.14
CA PRO A 92 14.55 -10.05 49.19
C PRO A 92 14.26 -9.63 50.64
N SER A 93 14.99 -8.62 51.12
CA SER A 93 14.70 -7.93 52.38
C SER A 93 13.30 -7.28 52.35
N PRO A 94 12.56 -7.30 53.48
CA PRO A 94 11.25 -6.66 53.57
C PRO A 94 11.38 -5.14 53.43
N ILE A 95 10.65 -4.59 52.46
CA ILE A 95 10.54 -3.14 52.24
C ILE A 95 9.70 -2.54 53.38
N PRO A 96 10.17 -1.48 54.07
CA PRO A 96 9.39 -0.80 55.10
C PRO A 96 8.14 -0.14 54.50
N PRO A 97 7.01 -0.09 55.25
CA PRO A 97 5.80 0.58 54.78
C PRO A 97 6.05 2.08 54.62
N SER A 98 6.07 2.54 53.37
CA SER A 98 6.10 3.95 53.02
C SER A 98 4.77 4.59 53.43
N ALA A 99 4.82 5.57 54.33
CA ALA A 99 3.65 6.30 54.78
C ALA A 99 2.97 7.01 53.61
N LEU A 100 1.70 6.68 53.38
CA LEU A 100 0.85 7.31 52.38
C LEU A 100 0.73 8.82 52.69
N PRO A 101 1.09 9.72 51.75
CA PRO A 101 0.73 11.13 51.88
C PRO A 101 -0.79 11.27 51.81
N LEU A 102 -1.39 11.92 52.81
CA LEU A 102 -2.81 12.29 52.79
C LEU A 102 -3.07 13.15 51.55
N ALA A 103 -3.85 12.63 50.62
CA ALA A 103 -4.28 13.34 49.42
C ALA A 103 -5.20 14.50 49.82
N SER A 104 -4.75 15.73 49.58
CA SER A 104 -5.60 16.91 49.63
C SER A 104 -6.69 16.79 48.57
N THR A 105 -7.94 16.67 49.00
CA THR A 105 -9.11 16.67 48.14
C THR A 105 -9.34 18.09 47.61
N THR A 106 -8.71 18.42 46.48
CA THR A 106 -9.08 19.62 45.71
C THR A 106 -10.42 19.33 45.05
N ALA A 107 -11.46 20.09 45.45
CA ALA A 107 -12.77 20.04 44.83
C ALA A 107 -12.64 20.31 43.32
N VAL A 108 -13.00 19.32 42.50
CA VAL A 108 -13.08 19.44 41.04
C VAL A 108 -14.14 20.48 40.73
N GLN A 109 -13.72 21.63 40.21
CA GLN A 109 -14.65 22.62 39.69
C GLN A 109 -15.36 22.02 38.47
N ASP A 110 -16.69 22.10 38.52
CA ASP A 110 -17.65 21.66 37.51
C ASP A 110 -17.44 22.47 36.22
N GLN A 111 -16.48 22.06 35.40
CA GLN A 111 -16.32 22.59 34.05
C GLN A 111 -17.45 22.03 33.18
N PRO A 112 -18.22 22.89 32.48
CA PRO A 112 -19.20 22.44 31.51
C PRO A 112 -18.54 21.48 30.51
N PRO A 113 -19.18 20.39 30.11
CA PRO A 113 -18.62 19.46 29.14
C PRO A 113 -18.25 20.23 27.88
N VAL A 114 -16.96 20.23 27.55
CA VAL A 114 -16.47 20.79 26.28
C VAL A 114 -17.20 20.04 25.18
N ALA A 115 -18.02 20.75 24.40
CA ALA A 115 -18.73 20.16 23.28
C ALA A 115 -17.69 19.56 22.33
N THR A 116 -17.65 18.23 22.25
CA THR A 116 -16.81 17.50 21.30
C THR A 116 -17.36 17.74 19.91
N THR A 117 -16.75 18.68 19.16
CA THR A 117 -17.05 18.86 17.75
C THR A 117 -16.79 17.54 17.03
N ALA A 118 -17.75 17.07 16.23
CA ALA A 118 -17.59 15.86 15.44
C ALA A 118 -16.34 15.96 14.54
N PRO A 119 -15.61 14.86 14.29
CA PRO A 119 -14.43 14.88 13.44
C PRO A 119 -14.78 15.35 12.02
N ASP A 120 -13.91 16.17 11.41
CA ASP A 120 -14.07 16.62 10.02
C ASP A 120 -13.71 15.49 9.07
N ARG A 121 -14.71 14.69 8.70
CA ARG A 121 -14.54 13.52 7.82
C ARG A 121 -14.43 13.93 6.35
N PHE A 122 -13.39 13.47 5.67
CA PHE A 122 -13.14 13.78 4.25
C PHE A 122 -13.30 12.59 3.31
N VAL A 123 -13.31 11.38 3.84
CA VAL A 123 -13.66 10.17 3.11
C VAL A 123 -14.33 9.18 4.06
N GLU A 124 -15.37 8.52 3.57
CA GLU A 124 -15.99 7.36 4.20
C GLU A 124 -16.45 6.42 3.09
N ALA A 125 -15.80 5.26 2.97
CA ALA A 125 -16.15 4.24 2.00
C ALA A 125 -16.26 2.89 2.69
N THR A 126 -17.49 2.43 2.89
CA THR A 126 -17.81 1.09 3.40
C THR A 126 -17.85 0.03 2.29
N PHE A 127 -17.70 0.45 1.03
CA PHE A 127 -17.70 -0.41 -0.16
C PHE A 127 -18.87 -1.42 -0.30
N ASN A 128 -19.98 -1.18 0.41
CA ASN A 128 -21.19 -2.00 0.33
C ASN A 128 -21.93 -1.88 -1.01
N SER A 129 -21.67 -0.81 -1.77
CA SER A 129 -22.24 -0.56 -3.08
C SER A 129 -21.33 0.36 -3.90
N ASP A 130 -21.48 0.30 -5.22
CA ASP A 130 -20.84 1.23 -6.14
C ASP A 130 -21.47 2.63 -6.02
N THR A 131 -20.68 3.59 -5.51
CA THR A 131 -21.07 5.00 -5.39
C THR A 131 -20.58 5.84 -6.57
N GLY A 132 -19.82 5.25 -7.51
CA GLY A 132 -19.14 5.96 -8.58
C GLY A 132 -17.90 6.76 -8.14
N GLU A 133 -17.55 6.73 -6.86
CA GLU A 133 -16.38 7.43 -6.32
C GLU A 133 -15.07 6.64 -6.48
N TRP A 134 -15.17 5.33 -6.64
CA TRP A 134 -14.04 4.43 -6.85
C TRP A 134 -14.12 3.79 -8.22
N ILE A 135 -12.94 3.52 -8.79
CA ILE A 135 -12.83 3.05 -10.16
C ILE A 135 -13.29 1.60 -10.25
N VAL A 136 -14.28 1.34 -11.09
CA VAL A 136 -14.70 -0.01 -11.46
C VAL A 136 -14.23 -0.27 -12.88
N GLU A 137 -13.20 -1.10 -13.01
CA GLU A 137 -12.57 -1.35 -14.29
C GLU A 137 -12.02 -2.78 -14.35
N ARG A 138 -12.01 -3.33 -15.57
CA ARG A 138 -11.36 -4.60 -15.89
C ARG A 138 -10.56 -4.41 -17.17
N THR A 139 -9.28 -4.73 -17.08
CA THR A 139 -8.36 -4.82 -18.21
C THR A 139 -7.81 -6.25 -18.29
N PRO A 140 -6.98 -6.57 -19.30
CA PRO A 140 -6.28 -7.85 -19.35
C PRO A 140 -5.27 -8.05 -18.21
N THR A 141 -4.76 -6.97 -17.59
CA THR A 141 -3.65 -7.05 -16.61
C THR A 141 -4.07 -6.70 -15.18
N TRP A 142 -5.29 -6.20 -14.98
CA TRP A 142 -5.80 -5.87 -13.65
C TRP A 142 -7.31 -5.68 -13.63
N SER A 143 -7.90 -5.70 -12.43
CA SER A 143 -9.27 -5.24 -12.22
C SER A 143 -9.49 -4.61 -10.85
N ALA A 144 -10.47 -3.71 -10.78
CA ALA A 144 -11.01 -3.13 -9.57
C ALA A 144 -12.54 -3.23 -9.60
N LYS A 145 -13.15 -3.75 -8.54
CA LYS A 145 -14.61 -3.91 -8.45
C LYS A 145 -15.08 -4.09 -7.02
N TYR A 146 -16.37 -3.86 -6.81
CA TYR A 146 -17.07 -4.21 -5.59
C TYR A 146 -17.44 -5.71 -5.58
N VAL A 147 -17.10 -6.42 -4.51
CA VAL A 147 -17.39 -7.85 -4.31
C VAL A 147 -17.66 -8.09 -2.82
N ASP A 148 -18.82 -8.67 -2.50
CA ASP A 148 -19.18 -9.09 -1.13
C ASP A 148 -19.02 -7.98 -0.07
N GLY A 149 -19.44 -6.76 -0.42
CA GLY A 149 -19.35 -5.58 0.44
C GLY A 149 -17.96 -4.95 0.54
N LYS A 150 -17.00 -5.40 -0.27
CA LYS A 150 -15.61 -4.92 -0.25
C LYS A 150 -15.18 -4.40 -1.60
N TYR A 151 -14.19 -3.52 -1.62
CA TYR A 151 -13.51 -3.11 -2.83
C TYR A 151 -12.33 -4.04 -3.09
N ARG A 152 -12.36 -4.78 -4.21
CA ARG A 152 -11.36 -5.79 -4.55
C ARG A 152 -10.48 -5.33 -5.69
N LEU A 153 -9.18 -5.43 -5.47
CA LEU A 153 -8.13 -5.21 -6.44
C LEU A 153 -7.50 -6.54 -6.85
N VAL A 154 -7.27 -6.73 -8.14
CA VAL A 154 -6.60 -7.91 -8.70
C VAL A 154 -5.57 -7.47 -9.73
N LEU A 155 -4.36 -8.03 -9.63
CA LEU A 155 -3.29 -7.92 -10.63
C LEU A 155 -3.18 -9.25 -11.38
N ASP A 156 -3.09 -9.17 -12.70
CA ASP A 156 -2.94 -10.31 -13.62
C ASP A 156 -1.93 -9.98 -14.74
N GLY A 157 -0.73 -9.56 -14.36
CA GLY A 157 0.37 -9.29 -15.30
C GLY A 157 0.97 -7.87 -15.21
N GLN A 158 0.62 -7.07 -14.20
CA GLN A 158 1.28 -5.79 -13.95
C GLN A 158 1.66 -5.63 -12.47
N PRO A 159 2.71 -4.85 -12.14
CA PRO A 159 3.31 -4.92 -10.82
C PRO A 159 2.54 -4.17 -9.73
N SER A 160 1.64 -3.25 -10.09
CA SER A 160 0.89 -2.46 -9.11
C SER A 160 -0.36 -1.82 -9.70
N ILE A 161 -1.35 -1.59 -8.84
CA ILE A 161 -2.49 -0.69 -9.04
C ILE A 161 -2.77 0.04 -7.74
N GLY A 162 -3.16 1.30 -7.84
CA GLY A 162 -3.61 2.07 -6.69
C GLY A 162 -4.42 3.26 -7.12
N PHE A 163 -5.30 3.69 -6.23
CA PHE A 163 -6.16 4.85 -6.43
C PHE A 163 -5.98 5.76 -5.23
N SER A 164 -5.71 7.03 -5.49
CA SER A 164 -5.52 8.00 -4.42
C SER A 164 -6.09 9.36 -4.80
N SER A 165 -6.40 10.15 -3.77
CA SER A 165 -6.83 11.54 -3.90
C SER A 165 -6.00 12.43 -2.98
N ALA A 166 -5.71 13.65 -3.44
CA ALA A 166 -5.02 14.64 -2.64
C ALA A 166 -5.95 15.24 -1.57
N ILE A 167 -5.39 15.60 -0.42
CA ILE A 167 -6.11 16.31 0.65
C ILE A 167 -5.30 17.52 1.13
N ASP A 168 -6.01 18.62 1.36
CA ASP A 168 -5.41 19.88 1.81
C ASP A 168 -5.34 19.96 3.34
N THR A 169 -4.56 19.08 3.95
CA THR A 169 -4.25 19.08 5.38
C THR A 169 -2.97 18.32 5.66
N ASP A 170 -2.23 18.73 6.68
CA ASP A 170 -1.06 18.04 7.24
C ASP A 170 -1.36 17.37 8.58
N SER A 171 -2.62 17.39 9.01
CA SER A 171 -3.09 16.78 10.26
C SER A 171 -4.34 15.95 9.98
N TYR A 172 -4.18 14.63 9.90
CA TYR A 172 -5.25 13.71 9.54
C TYR A 172 -4.98 12.28 10.03
N ASP A 173 -6.05 11.49 10.09
CA ASP A 173 -6.01 10.03 10.20
C ASP A 173 -6.66 9.43 8.97
N VAL A 174 -6.07 8.38 8.41
CA VAL A 174 -6.67 7.52 7.37
C VAL A 174 -6.58 6.08 7.83
N SER A 175 -7.68 5.35 7.79
CA SER A 175 -7.71 3.93 8.15
C SER A 175 -8.54 3.12 7.18
N ALA A 176 -8.24 1.83 7.05
CA ALA A 176 -9.05 0.87 6.32
C ALA A 176 -8.78 -0.55 6.81
N ASP A 177 -9.75 -1.43 6.61
CA ASP A 177 -9.56 -2.87 6.75
C ASP A 177 -8.99 -3.43 5.45
N VAL A 178 -7.87 -4.13 5.55
CA VAL A 178 -7.10 -4.64 4.39
C VAL A 178 -6.91 -6.13 4.53
N ALA A 179 -7.37 -6.89 3.54
CA ALA A 179 -7.16 -8.33 3.45
C ALA A 179 -6.36 -8.66 2.19
N VAL A 180 -5.18 -9.25 2.36
CA VAL A 180 -4.26 -9.58 1.27
C VAL A 180 -4.28 -11.09 1.04
N SER A 181 -4.68 -11.52 -0.15
CA SER A 181 -4.63 -12.93 -0.55
C SER A 181 -3.34 -13.25 -1.29
N LYS A 182 -2.81 -12.31 -2.09
CA LYS A 182 -1.54 -12.46 -2.80
C LYS A 182 -0.89 -11.10 -3.05
N GLY A 183 0.45 -11.06 -2.95
CA GLY A 183 1.22 -9.83 -3.13
C GLY A 183 1.30 -9.02 -1.83
N ALA A 184 1.28 -7.70 -1.96
CA ALA A 184 1.29 -6.74 -0.85
C ALA A 184 0.25 -5.65 -1.10
N ALA A 185 -0.48 -5.23 -0.07
CA ALA A 185 -1.50 -4.20 -0.21
C ALA A 185 -1.58 -3.30 1.01
N GLY A 186 -2.21 -2.14 0.87
CA GLY A 186 -2.42 -1.22 1.97
C GLY A 186 -2.82 0.18 1.52
N LEU A 187 -2.25 1.20 2.16
CA LEU A 187 -2.69 2.58 2.06
C LEU A 187 -1.65 3.46 1.36
N THR A 188 -2.12 4.39 0.51
CA THR A 188 -1.32 5.53 0.03
C THR A 188 -1.62 6.74 0.89
N PHE A 189 -0.61 7.49 1.34
CA PHE A 189 -0.83 8.56 2.33
C PHE A 189 -0.07 9.87 2.06
N LEU A 190 0.95 9.87 1.20
CA LEU A 190 1.64 11.09 0.75
C LEU A 190 1.94 11.01 -0.74
N GLY A 191 1.96 12.17 -1.39
CA GLY A 191 2.45 12.37 -2.74
C GLY A 191 3.65 13.33 -2.74
N VAL A 192 4.64 13.08 -3.57
CA VAL A 192 5.77 13.96 -3.84
C VAL A 192 5.77 14.30 -5.33
N GLU A 193 5.87 15.58 -5.64
CA GLU A 193 5.90 16.02 -7.03
C GLU A 193 7.16 15.49 -7.76
N PRO A 194 7.06 15.12 -9.05
CA PRO A 194 5.86 15.21 -9.88
C PRO A 194 4.90 14.00 -9.75
N ALA A 195 5.38 12.83 -9.36
CA ALA A 195 4.57 11.59 -9.42
C ALA A 195 5.10 10.47 -8.52
N SER A 196 5.51 10.79 -7.28
CA SER A 196 5.91 9.78 -6.31
C SER A 196 4.91 9.64 -5.18
N PHE A 197 4.73 8.44 -4.65
CA PHE A 197 3.72 8.16 -3.61
C PHE A 197 4.27 7.32 -2.47
N PHE A 198 3.99 7.71 -1.24
CA PHE A 198 4.27 6.88 -0.07
C PHE A 198 3.16 5.86 0.13
N ARG A 199 3.57 4.60 0.30
CA ARG A 199 2.70 3.44 0.44
C ARG A 199 3.06 2.69 1.72
N PHE A 200 2.07 2.47 2.57
CA PHE A 200 2.15 1.56 3.71
C PHE A 200 1.55 0.22 3.28
N LEU A 201 2.36 -0.82 3.21
CA LEU A 201 1.97 -2.12 2.66
C LEU A 201 2.16 -3.23 3.69
N ILE A 202 1.28 -4.23 3.65
CA ILE A 202 1.38 -5.47 4.41
C ILE A 202 1.37 -6.68 3.48
N ARG A 203 1.85 -7.82 3.99
CA ARG A 203 1.79 -9.14 3.34
C ARG A 203 1.07 -10.17 4.21
N PRO A 204 0.59 -11.28 3.62
CA PRO A 204 -0.06 -12.35 4.36
C PRO A 204 0.81 -13.00 5.45
N ASP A 205 2.14 -12.90 5.33
CA ASP A 205 3.12 -13.46 6.27
C ASP A 205 3.33 -12.64 7.55
N GLY A 206 2.58 -11.54 7.72
CA GLY A 206 2.69 -10.66 8.89
C GLY A 206 3.87 -9.69 8.82
N THR A 207 4.39 -9.43 7.61
CA THR A 207 5.38 -8.38 7.38
C THR A 207 4.73 -7.09 6.86
N TYR A 208 5.35 -5.96 7.15
CA TYR A 208 4.98 -4.65 6.60
C TYR A 208 6.20 -3.87 6.09
N THR A 209 5.95 -2.88 5.24
CA THR A 209 6.96 -1.96 4.70
C THR A 209 6.37 -0.57 4.48
N VAL A 210 7.25 0.42 4.34
CA VAL A 210 6.90 1.73 3.77
C VAL A 210 7.75 1.95 2.54
N GLN A 211 7.10 2.26 1.42
CA GLN A 211 7.78 2.49 0.15
C GLN A 211 7.45 3.87 -0.40
N MET A 212 8.44 4.52 -1.02
CA MET A 212 8.20 5.60 -1.96
C MET A 212 8.22 5.01 -3.37
N TYR A 213 7.08 5.06 -4.05
CA TYR A 213 6.94 4.65 -5.45
C TYR A 213 7.18 5.81 -6.37
N ASP A 214 8.04 5.67 -7.35
CA ASP A 214 8.16 6.61 -8.45
C ASP A 214 7.36 6.08 -9.65
N GLN A 215 6.26 6.77 -9.95
CA GLN A 215 5.38 6.39 -11.05
C GLN A 215 6.01 6.63 -12.42
N ALA A 216 6.92 7.60 -12.56
CA ALA A 216 7.56 7.91 -13.84
C ALA A 216 8.49 6.78 -14.29
N THR A 217 9.17 6.14 -13.33
CA THR A 217 10.08 5.01 -13.58
C THR A 217 9.45 3.65 -13.31
N GLY A 218 8.33 3.60 -12.58
CA GLY A 218 7.70 2.37 -12.12
C GLY A 218 8.50 1.65 -11.01
N THR A 219 9.45 2.34 -10.39
CA THR A 219 10.34 1.77 -9.36
C THR A 219 9.92 2.18 -7.95
N HIS A 220 10.45 1.52 -6.93
CA HIS A 220 10.24 1.93 -5.55
C HIS A 220 11.54 1.93 -4.76
N THR A 221 11.57 2.76 -3.73
CA THR A 221 12.59 2.74 -2.68
C THR A 221 11.90 2.44 -1.36
N ASP A 222 12.46 1.49 -0.61
CA ASP A 222 11.98 1.19 0.73
C ASP A 222 12.46 2.30 1.68
N VAL A 223 11.49 3.01 2.27
CA VAL A 223 11.71 3.97 3.36
C VAL A 223 11.89 3.19 4.67
N ILE A 224 11.14 2.11 4.79
CA ILE A 224 11.27 1.10 5.84
C ILE A 224 11.25 -0.25 5.13
N GLU A 225 12.31 -1.05 5.29
CA GLU A 225 12.37 -2.40 4.74
C GLU A 225 11.27 -3.31 5.32
N TRP A 226 11.10 -4.50 4.75
CA TRP A 226 10.11 -5.47 5.24
C TRP A 226 10.44 -5.92 6.67
N ILE A 227 9.55 -5.61 7.62
CA ILE A 227 9.69 -5.96 9.04
C ILE A 227 8.54 -6.89 9.43
N ALA A 228 8.87 -8.01 10.08
CA ALA A 228 7.89 -8.89 10.70
C ALA A 228 7.35 -8.29 12.00
N THR A 229 6.05 -8.41 12.25
CA THR A 229 5.41 -7.89 13.46
C THR A 229 4.30 -8.81 13.96
N ALA A 230 4.14 -8.91 15.28
CA ALA A 230 3.03 -9.63 15.90
C ALA A 230 1.71 -8.83 15.87
N ALA A 231 1.76 -7.55 15.52
CA ALA A 231 0.58 -6.69 15.41
C ALA A 231 -0.32 -7.06 14.21
N LEU A 232 0.22 -7.75 13.21
CA LEU A 232 -0.52 -8.22 12.05
C LEU A 232 -1.01 -9.66 12.28
N THR A 233 -2.27 -9.89 11.95
CA THR A 233 -2.83 -11.24 11.89
C THR A 233 -2.39 -11.87 10.56
N VAL A 234 -1.70 -13.01 10.67
CA VAL A 234 -1.12 -13.76 9.55
C VAL A 234 -2.18 -14.62 8.86
N GLY A 235 -2.09 -14.73 7.54
CA GLY A 235 -2.88 -15.65 6.72
C GLY A 235 -3.43 -15.00 5.45
N ASP A 236 -3.60 -15.82 4.40
CA ASP A 236 -4.13 -15.36 3.12
C ASP A 236 -5.59 -14.90 3.27
N GLY A 237 -5.87 -13.68 2.80
CA GLY A 237 -7.19 -13.06 2.86
C GLY A 237 -7.63 -12.67 4.28
N VAL A 238 -6.76 -12.79 5.27
CA VAL A 238 -7.04 -12.34 6.65
C VAL A 238 -7.02 -10.82 6.69
N SER A 239 -8.06 -10.25 7.28
CA SER A 239 -8.23 -8.80 7.38
C SER A 239 -7.44 -8.22 8.55
N ASN A 240 -6.77 -7.10 8.28
CA ASN A 240 -6.05 -6.29 9.26
C ASN A 240 -6.51 -4.84 9.16
N HIS A 241 -6.75 -4.19 10.28
CA HIS A 241 -7.10 -2.77 10.33
C HIS A 241 -5.82 -1.93 10.27
N LEU A 242 -5.61 -1.20 9.19
CA LEU A 242 -4.44 -0.33 9.02
C LEU A 242 -4.83 1.12 9.26
N GLN A 243 -3.95 1.88 9.92
CA GLN A 243 -4.13 3.31 10.13
C GLN A 243 -2.83 4.08 9.89
N VAL A 244 -2.94 5.20 9.21
CA VAL A 244 -1.91 6.22 9.05
C VAL A 244 -2.36 7.49 9.76
N THR A 245 -1.57 7.94 10.71
CA THR A 245 -1.80 9.16 11.48
C THR A 245 -0.71 10.17 11.11
N ARG A 246 -1.09 11.30 10.53
CA ARG A 246 -0.16 12.40 10.24
C ARG A 246 -0.43 13.57 11.17
N ARG A 247 0.61 14.11 11.78
CA ARG A 247 0.59 15.37 12.54
C ARG A 247 1.78 16.23 12.11
N GLY A 248 1.52 17.19 11.23
CA GLY A 248 2.56 18.06 10.65
C GLY A 248 3.57 17.26 9.83
N ALA A 249 4.80 17.16 10.33
CA ALA A 249 5.89 16.41 9.70
C ALA A 249 6.01 14.96 10.21
N THR A 250 5.28 14.57 11.25
CA THR A 250 5.35 13.21 11.81
C THR A 250 4.25 12.33 11.25
N VAL A 251 4.62 11.12 10.86
CA VAL A 251 3.70 10.05 10.45
C VAL A 251 3.85 8.88 11.41
N GLN A 252 2.74 8.35 11.90
CA GLN A 252 2.66 7.12 12.66
C GLN A 252 1.84 6.09 11.89
N LEU A 253 2.30 4.84 11.90
CA LEU A 253 1.67 3.71 11.25
C LEU A 253 1.23 2.71 12.30
N LEU A 254 -0.04 2.31 12.22
CA LEU A 254 -0.63 1.36 13.14
C LEU A 254 -1.25 0.20 12.35
N ALA A 255 -1.22 -0.99 12.96
CA ALA A 255 -2.04 -2.11 12.53
C ALA A 255 -2.76 -2.71 13.74
N ASN A 256 -4.05 -3.01 13.59
CA ASN A 256 -4.91 -3.58 14.63
C ASN A 256 -4.84 -2.80 15.95
N GLY A 257 -4.74 -1.47 15.85
CA GLY A 257 -4.63 -0.56 17.00
C GLY A 257 -3.26 -0.51 17.68
N GLN A 258 -2.26 -1.26 17.19
CA GLN A 258 -0.89 -1.24 17.71
C GLN A 258 0.02 -0.37 16.83
N LEU A 259 0.81 0.49 17.47
CA LEU A 259 1.85 1.27 16.79
C LEU A 259 2.93 0.32 16.24
N LEU A 260 3.19 0.42 14.94
CA LEU A 260 4.27 -0.32 14.29
C LEU A 260 5.55 0.51 14.27
N THR A 261 5.43 1.73 13.77
CA THR A 261 6.55 2.64 13.55
C THR A 261 6.05 4.07 13.36
N ASP A 262 6.94 5.02 13.59
CA ASP A 262 6.77 6.41 13.25
C ASP A 262 8.02 6.93 12.54
N PHE A 263 7.84 7.96 11.73
CA PHE A 263 8.95 8.63 11.06
C PHE A 263 8.60 10.08 10.71
N SER A 264 9.64 10.87 10.50
CA SER A 264 9.51 12.24 10.01
C SER A 264 9.53 12.26 8.49
N ILE A 265 8.56 12.94 7.90
CA ILE A 265 8.49 13.19 6.46
C ILE A 265 9.76 13.97 6.05
N PRO A 266 10.52 13.47 5.05
CA PRO A 266 11.67 14.20 4.54
C PRO A 266 11.26 15.60 4.03
N PRO A 267 12.12 16.62 4.19
CA PRO A 267 11.83 17.95 3.65
C PRO A 267 11.68 17.88 2.12
N GLY A 268 10.66 18.55 1.59
CA GLY A 268 10.36 18.57 0.16
C GLY A 268 8.93 19.01 -0.13
N ASN A 269 8.58 19.07 -1.41
CA ASN A 269 7.22 19.35 -1.87
C ASN A 269 6.35 18.09 -1.70
N VAL A 270 5.91 17.85 -0.47
CA VAL A 270 5.06 16.72 -0.09
C VAL A 270 3.62 17.19 0.10
N ARG A 271 2.68 16.51 -0.55
CA ARG A 271 1.24 16.69 -0.38
C ARG A 271 0.64 15.50 0.33
N SER A 272 -0.39 15.73 1.13
CA SER A 272 -1.14 14.64 1.73
C SER A 272 -2.03 13.98 0.70
N HIS A 273 -2.05 12.65 0.74
CA HIS A 273 -2.94 11.83 -0.07
C HIS A 273 -3.66 10.85 0.85
N TYR A 274 -4.71 10.23 0.33
CA TYR A 274 -5.26 9.00 0.87
C TYR A 274 -5.60 8.08 -0.29
N GLY A 275 -5.64 6.77 -0.06
CA GLY A 275 -5.98 5.82 -1.10
C GLY A 275 -5.65 4.39 -0.74
N VAL A 276 -6.01 3.48 -1.63
CA VAL A 276 -5.69 2.05 -1.52
C VAL A 276 -4.73 1.64 -2.62
N VAL A 277 -3.92 0.63 -2.34
CA VAL A 277 -2.90 0.15 -3.28
C VAL A 277 -2.68 -1.35 -3.13
N LEU A 278 -2.44 -2.02 -4.27
CA LEU A 278 -2.00 -3.40 -4.40
C LEU A 278 -0.72 -3.43 -5.24
N ALA A 279 0.26 -4.24 -4.82
CA ALA A 279 1.53 -4.43 -5.50
C ALA A 279 1.95 -5.91 -5.44
N ALA A 280 2.49 -6.42 -6.53
CA ALA A 280 3.02 -7.78 -6.62
C ALA A 280 4.13 -7.82 -7.67
N GLN A 281 5.35 -8.22 -7.26
CA GLN A 281 6.51 -8.20 -8.17
C GLN A 281 6.36 -9.17 -9.35
N ASP A 282 5.68 -10.30 -9.15
CA ASP A 282 5.35 -11.27 -10.20
C ASP A 282 4.14 -10.85 -11.06
N GLY A 283 3.58 -9.66 -10.78
CA GLY A 283 2.39 -9.13 -11.44
C GLY A 283 1.10 -9.83 -11.06
N GLN A 284 1.11 -10.71 -10.05
CA GLN A 284 -0.03 -11.53 -9.66
C GLN A 284 -0.40 -11.22 -8.21
N GLY A 285 -1.54 -10.58 -7.99
CA GLY A 285 -1.89 -10.03 -6.69
C GLY A 285 -3.38 -9.97 -6.49
N GLU A 286 -3.81 -10.06 -5.24
CA GLU A 286 -5.20 -9.92 -4.87
C GLU A 286 -5.30 -9.37 -3.45
N ALA A 287 -6.11 -8.32 -3.30
CA ALA A 287 -6.47 -7.78 -2.01
C ALA A 287 -7.90 -7.22 -2.02
N SER A 288 -8.50 -7.13 -0.85
CA SER A 288 -9.77 -6.46 -0.63
C SER A 288 -9.65 -5.42 0.48
N PHE A 289 -10.43 -4.36 0.33
CA PHE A 289 -10.46 -3.20 1.20
C PHE A 289 -11.89 -2.99 1.70
N ASP A 290 -12.01 -2.65 2.96
CA ASP A 290 -13.28 -2.31 3.61
C ASP A 290 -13.08 -1.11 4.56
N ASN A 291 -14.15 -0.40 4.90
CA ASN A 291 -14.19 0.64 5.92
C ASN A 291 -13.08 1.70 5.81
N LEU A 292 -12.85 2.25 4.61
CA LEU A 292 -11.90 3.35 4.43
C LEU A 292 -12.47 4.63 5.02
N ILE A 293 -11.84 5.14 6.06
CA ILE A 293 -12.25 6.35 6.78
C ILE A 293 -11.07 7.31 6.82
N GLY A 294 -11.33 8.58 6.55
CA GLY A 294 -10.34 9.64 6.70
C GLY A 294 -10.90 10.87 7.39
N GLU A 295 -10.21 11.34 8.41
CA GLU A 295 -10.62 12.44 9.28
C GLU A 295 -9.52 13.47 9.42
N ARG A 296 -9.88 14.76 9.42
CA ARG A 296 -8.98 15.87 9.72
C ARG A 296 -9.07 16.23 11.18
N PHE A 297 -7.95 16.62 11.76
CA PHE A 297 -7.92 17.25 13.06
C PHE A 297 -7.93 18.76 12.89
N ALA A 298 -8.68 19.45 13.76
CA ALA A 298 -8.62 20.89 13.83
C ALA A 298 -7.17 21.34 14.06
N ARG A 299 -6.77 22.38 13.32
CA ARG A 299 -5.48 23.06 13.51
C ARG A 299 -5.45 23.86 14.80
#